data_AF-A0A1W9S752-F1
#
_entry.id   AF-A0A1W9S752-F1
#
_cell.length_a   1.000
_cell.length_b   1.000
_cell.length_c   1.000
_cell.angle_alpha   90.00
_cell.angle_beta   90.00
_cell.angle_gamma   90.00
#
_symmetry.space_group_name_H-M   'P 1'
#
loop_
_entity.id
_entity.type
_entity.pdbx_description
1 polymer ?
#
loop_
_entity_poly.entity_id
_entity_poly.type
_entity_poly.pdbx_seq_one_letter_code
_entity_poly.pdbx_strand_id
1 'polypeptide(L)'
;MKNRFKKSLRNLKLNPVRLAIGSFITLALICPHAISQDINITANVDRNIVELGETINLSISVSGSVRSVSKPSLPDLSDFDVYSSGTSSNISIAPGATSYQTDYSYVLVPRKVGTYVIGSAKVKYKGREYSTQPIQIKVNPPTKRISPSQPG
;
A
#
# COMPACT_ATOMS: atom_id res chain seq x y z
N MET A 1 5.82 -57.15 55.21
CA MET A 1 4.83 -57.35 54.13
C MET A 1 5.22 -56.46 52.95
N LYS A 2 5.55 -57.08 51.81
CA LYS A 2 5.72 -56.53 50.45
C LYS A 2 6.84 -55.49 50.18
N ASN A 3 7.90 -56.01 49.57
CA ASN A 3 8.71 -55.37 48.52
C ASN A 3 7.90 -54.37 47.68
N ARG A 4 8.53 -53.26 47.27
CA ARG A 4 8.63 -52.91 45.84
C ARG A 4 9.75 -51.87 45.60
N PHE A 5 10.79 -52.32 44.88
CA PHE A 5 11.29 -51.72 43.63
C PHE A 5 11.59 -50.22 43.67
N LYS A 6 12.83 -49.76 43.60
CA LYS A 6 13.75 -49.71 42.43
C LYS A 6 14.32 -48.28 42.56
N LYS A 7 15.56 -47.89 42.25
CA LYS A 7 16.77 -48.45 41.64
C LYS A 7 17.76 -47.29 41.86
N SER A 8 18.92 -47.50 42.48
CA SER A 8 20.23 -47.43 41.80
C SER A 8 20.31 -46.36 40.69
N LEU A 9 21.29 -45.46 40.63
CA LEU A 9 22.68 -45.51 41.09
C LEU A 9 23.36 -44.20 40.62
N ARG A 10 24.41 -43.81 41.35
CA ARG A 10 25.65 -43.14 40.86
C ARG A 10 25.62 -41.64 40.59
N ASN A 11 26.20 -40.92 41.55
CA ASN A 11 27.43 -40.14 41.41
C ASN A 11 27.80 -39.72 39.98
N LEU A 12 27.85 -38.41 39.74
CA LEU A 12 28.76 -37.84 38.76
C LEU A 12 29.37 -36.56 39.34
N LYS A 13 30.66 -36.66 39.68
CA LYS A 13 31.49 -35.50 40.05
C LYS A 13 31.49 -34.50 38.89
N LEU A 14 31.33 -33.22 39.21
CA LEU A 14 31.48 -32.11 38.28
C LEU A 14 32.91 -32.07 37.73
N ASN A 15 33.05 -32.07 36.41
CA ASN A 15 34.27 -31.67 35.71
C ASN A 15 34.15 -30.19 35.31
N PRO A 16 35.26 -29.41 35.34
CA PRO A 16 35.23 -28.01 34.93
C PRO A 16 35.15 -27.94 33.41
N VAL A 17 34.00 -27.50 32.90
CA VAL A 17 33.82 -27.22 31.47
C VAL A 17 34.76 -26.06 31.11
N ARG A 18 35.81 -26.40 30.37
CA ARG A 18 36.78 -25.45 29.84
C ARG A 18 36.07 -24.53 28.84
N LEU A 19 36.21 -23.24 29.12
CA LEU A 19 35.83 -22.09 28.32
C LEU A 19 36.21 -22.28 26.84
N ALA A 20 35.24 -22.52 25.97
CA ALA A 20 35.34 -22.26 24.55
C ALA A 20 33.93 -22.26 23.92
N ILE A 21 33.57 -21.10 23.35
CA ILE A 21 32.56 -20.93 22.28
C ILE A 21 31.12 -21.21 22.73
N GLY A 22 30.40 -20.15 23.10
CA GLY A 22 28.96 -20.26 23.30
C GLY A 22 28.32 -19.10 24.05
N SER A 23 28.66 -17.84 23.75
CA SER A 23 27.82 -16.71 24.20
C SER A 23 26.68 -16.52 23.20
N PHE A 24 25.80 -17.51 23.22
CA PHE A 24 24.39 -17.41 22.86
C PHE A 24 23.75 -16.33 23.77
N ILE A 25 22.70 -15.63 23.32
CA ILE A 25 21.91 -14.60 24.06
C ILE A 25 22.34 -13.14 23.81
N THR A 26 22.07 -12.64 22.61
CA THR A 26 21.53 -11.27 22.38
C THR A 26 20.66 -11.26 21.12
N LEU A 27 19.78 -12.27 20.95
CA LEU A 27 18.67 -12.14 19.99
C LEU A 27 17.55 -11.37 20.69
N ALA A 28 17.76 -10.06 20.83
CA ALA A 28 16.73 -9.15 21.32
C ALA A 28 15.53 -9.27 20.37
N LEU A 29 14.43 -9.74 20.94
CA LEU A 29 13.07 -9.69 20.43
C LEU A 29 12.77 -8.30 19.84
N ILE A 30 13.05 -8.12 18.56
CA ILE A 30 12.43 -7.06 17.78
C ILE A 30 11.09 -7.66 17.36
N CYS A 31 10.09 -7.61 18.26
CA CYS A 31 8.71 -7.76 17.82
C CYS A 31 8.42 -6.55 16.91
N PRO A 32 8.18 -6.75 15.60
CA PRO A 32 7.60 -5.69 14.81
C PRO A 32 6.23 -5.41 15.42
N HIS A 33 6.11 -4.26 16.07
CA HIS A 33 4.81 -3.77 16.49
C HIS A 33 4.04 -3.56 15.20
N ALA A 34 3.11 -4.46 14.89
CA ALA A 34 2.18 -4.29 13.80
C ALA A 34 1.37 -3.03 14.13
N ILE A 35 1.78 -1.89 13.57
CA ILE A 35 0.97 -0.69 13.57
C ILE A 35 -0.27 -1.08 12.78
N SER A 36 -1.35 -1.40 13.49
CA SER A 36 -2.66 -1.57 12.87
C SER A 36 -2.96 -0.26 12.15
N GLN A 37 -2.93 -0.33 10.82
CA GLN A 37 -3.27 0.80 9.97
C GLN A 37 -4.78 0.93 10.03
N ASP A 38 -5.25 1.95 10.74
CA ASP A 38 -6.70 2.21 10.90
C ASP A 38 -7.37 2.45 9.54
N ILE A 39 -6.59 2.98 8.58
CA ILE A 39 -6.99 3.23 7.20
C ILE A 39 -5.85 2.90 6.24
N ASN A 40 -6.21 2.54 5.02
CA ASN A 40 -5.33 2.32 3.88
C ASN A 40 -5.68 3.35 2.80
N ILE A 41 -4.66 3.98 2.19
CA ILE A 41 -4.87 4.90 1.06
C ILE A 41 -4.00 4.47 -0.11
N THR A 42 -4.61 4.31 -1.28
CA THR A 42 -3.91 3.93 -2.51
C THR A 42 -4.31 4.87 -3.64
N ALA A 43 -3.36 5.14 -4.53
CA ALA A 43 -3.62 5.83 -5.79
C ALA A 43 -3.36 4.83 -6.91
N ASN A 44 -4.20 4.86 -7.94
CA ASN A 44 -4.07 4.01 -9.10
C ASN A 44 -4.46 4.77 -10.36
N VAL A 45 -3.86 4.40 -11.49
CA VAL A 45 -4.20 4.94 -12.80
C VAL A 45 -4.58 3.79 -13.73
N ASP A 46 -5.48 4.04 -14.66
CA ASP A 46 -5.83 3.06 -15.68
C ASP A 46 -4.63 2.74 -16.59
N ARG A 47 -3.80 3.75 -16.91
CA ARG A 47 -2.65 3.63 -17.80
C ARG A 47 -1.48 4.49 -17.34
N ASN A 48 -0.29 3.89 -17.29
CA ASN A 48 0.96 4.61 -17.03
C ASN A 48 1.60 5.20 -18.28
N ILE A 49 1.18 4.76 -19.47
CA ILE A 49 1.69 5.25 -20.76
C ILE A 49 0.49 5.65 -21.60
N VAL A 50 0.46 6.90 -22.03
CA VAL A 50 -0.61 7.46 -22.87
C VAL A 50 -0.04 8.35 -23.97
N GLU A 51 -0.82 8.60 -25.01
CA GLU A 51 -0.47 9.59 -26.02
C GLU A 51 -1.02 10.97 -25.68
N LEU A 52 -0.37 12.03 -26.16
CA LEU A 52 -0.88 13.39 -26.02
C LEU A 52 -2.25 13.50 -26.71
N GLY A 53 -3.26 13.97 -25.98
CA GLY A 53 -4.66 14.03 -26.43
C GLY A 53 -5.52 12.89 -25.90
N GLU A 54 -4.93 11.86 -25.28
CA GLU A 54 -5.66 10.87 -24.49
C GLU A 54 -5.84 11.33 -23.04
N THR A 55 -6.74 10.65 -22.32
CA THR A 55 -7.03 10.89 -20.91
C THR A 55 -6.57 9.73 -20.03
N ILE A 56 -6.22 10.04 -18.78
CA ILE A 56 -5.86 9.07 -17.74
C ILE A 56 -6.93 9.16 -16.65
N ASN A 57 -7.40 8.02 -16.17
CA ASN A 57 -8.29 7.94 -15.02
C ASN A 57 -7.48 7.65 -13.77
N LEU A 58 -7.37 8.65 -12.89
CA LEU A 58 -6.78 8.53 -11.57
C LEU A 58 -7.88 8.16 -10.57
N SER A 59 -7.69 7.04 -9.87
CA SER A 59 -8.51 6.62 -8.74
C SER A 59 -7.72 6.73 -7.45
N ILE A 60 -8.22 7.48 -6.48
CA ILE A 60 -7.68 7.53 -5.13
C ILE A 60 -8.66 6.83 -4.21
N SER A 61 -8.18 5.76 -3.60
CA SER A 61 -8.98 4.84 -2.83
C SER A 61 -8.60 4.92 -1.36
N VAL A 62 -9.59 5.12 -0.49
CA VAL A 62 -9.42 5.14 0.97
C VAL A 62 -10.25 4.02 1.58
N SER A 63 -9.59 3.02 2.15
CA SER A 63 -10.20 1.90 2.88
C SER A 63 -10.00 2.02 4.37
N GLY A 64 -10.90 1.45 5.17
CA GLY A 64 -10.65 1.18 6.58
C GLY A 64 -11.91 0.78 7.33
N SER A 65 -11.80 0.51 8.63
CA SER A 65 -12.97 0.21 9.48
C SER A 65 -13.69 1.48 9.96
N VAL A 66 -13.58 2.57 9.21
CA VAL A 66 -14.03 3.91 9.62
C VAL A 66 -14.94 4.53 8.57
N ARG A 67 -16.10 5.03 9.00
CA ARG A 67 -17.15 5.48 8.08
C ARG A 67 -16.84 6.80 7.38
N SER A 68 -16.09 7.68 8.02
CA SER A 68 -15.80 9.01 7.50
C SER A 68 -14.34 9.34 7.70
N VAL A 69 -13.68 9.56 6.57
CA VAL A 69 -12.31 10.05 6.45
C VAL A 69 -12.37 11.35 5.65
N SER A 70 -11.50 12.29 6.02
CA SER A 70 -11.33 13.55 5.31
C SER A 70 -11.06 13.29 3.83
N LYS A 71 -11.58 14.14 2.94
CA LYS A 71 -11.22 14.08 1.52
C LYS A 71 -9.69 14.17 1.38
N PRO A 72 -9.04 13.28 0.60
CA PRO A 72 -7.61 13.35 0.37
C PRO A 72 -7.22 14.68 -0.29
N SER A 73 -6.10 15.26 0.16
CA SER A 73 -5.44 16.36 -0.54
C SER A 73 -4.73 15.79 -1.76
N LEU A 74 -5.06 16.33 -2.94
CA LEU A 74 -4.37 15.98 -4.17
C LEU A 74 -2.93 16.53 -4.17
N PRO A 75 -2.00 15.83 -4.84
CA PRO A 75 -0.66 16.36 -5.10
C PRO A 75 -0.71 17.51 -6.11
N ASP A 76 0.45 18.11 -6.40
CA ASP A 76 0.59 19.00 -7.54
C ASP A 76 0.31 18.22 -8.84
N LEU A 77 -0.59 18.76 -9.66
CA LEU A 77 -1.04 18.21 -10.93
C LEU A 77 -0.97 19.26 -12.05
N SER A 78 -0.11 20.28 -11.93
CA SER A 78 -0.04 21.41 -12.87
C SER A 78 0.26 21.02 -14.33
N ASP A 79 0.85 19.85 -14.56
CA ASP A 79 1.11 19.28 -15.89
C ASP A 79 -0.13 18.66 -16.55
N PHE A 80 -1.23 18.54 -15.82
CA PHE A 80 -2.48 17.93 -16.25
C PHE A 80 -3.67 18.89 -16.10
N ASP A 81 -4.61 18.83 -17.03
CA ASP A 81 -5.96 19.33 -16.78
C ASP A 81 -6.75 18.29 -15.98
N VAL A 82 -7.22 18.68 -14.79
CA VAL A 82 -7.82 17.77 -13.81
C VAL A 82 -9.33 17.99 -13.74
N TYR A 83 -10.09 16.94 -13.99
CA TYR A 83 -11.55 16.94 -13.89
C TYR A 83 -12.01 15.91 -12.85
N SER A 84 -12.88 16.30 -11.92
CA SER A 84 -13.47 15.37 -10.97
C SER A 84 -14.54 14.53 -11.68
N SER A 85 -14.34 13.21 -11.74
CA SER A 85 -15.28 12.25 -12.35
C SER A 85 -16.36 11.78 -11.37
N GLY A 86 -16.07 11.83 -10.06
CA GLY A 86 -17.05 11.55 -9.03
C GLY A 86 -16.43 10.95 -7.77
N THR A 87 -17.30 10.49 -6.87
CA THR A 87 -16.90 9.77 -5.67
C THR A 87 -17.86 8.61 -5.46
N SER A 88 -17.30 7.42 -5.24
CA SER A 88 -18.04 6.21 -4.91
C SER A 88 -17.75 5.82 -3.47
N SER A 89 -18.72 5.26 -2.77
CA SER A 89 -18.52 4.72 -1.42
C SER A 89 -19.18 3.36 -1.30
N ASN A 90 -18.44 2.40 -0.76
CA ASN A 90 -18.87 1.04 -0.56
C ASN A 90 -18.70 0.65 0.92
N ILE A 91 -19.65 -0.12 1.43
CA ILE A 91 -19.66 -0.64 2.80
C ILE A 91 -19.75 -2.16 2.71
N SER A 92 -18.77 -2.83 3.29
CA SER A 92 -18.71 -4.29 3.39
C SER A 92 -18.85 -4.71 4.84
N ILE A 93 -19.82 -5.59 5.11
CA ILE A 93 -20.11 -6.11 6.46
C ILE A 93 -19.86 -7.62 6.44
N ALA A 94 -18.87 -8.05 7.21
CA ALA A 94 -18.57 -9.46 7.48
C ALA A 94 -18.83 -9.76 8.97
N PRO A 95 -19.04 -11.02 9.37
CA PRO A 95 -19.19 -11.38 10.78
C PRO A 95 -17.97 -10.91 11.59
N GLY A 96 -18.18 -9.95 12.49
CA GLY A 96 -17.13 -9.38 13.33
C GLY A 96 -16.26 -8.28 12.70
N ALA A 97 -16.49 -7.89 11.44
CA ALA A 97 -15.73 -6.84 10.78
C ALA A 97 -16.60 -5.98 9.85
N THR A 98 -16.47 -4.65 9.97
CA THR A 98 -17.05 -3.70 9.02
C THR A 98 -15.92 -2.93 8.35
N SER A 99 -15.98 -2.85 7.02
CA SER A 99 -15.02 -2.12 6.20
C SER A 99 -15.75 -1.11 5.32
N TYR A 100 -15.20 0.08 5.26
CA TYR A 100 -15.64 1.19 4.42
C TYR A 100 -14.56 1.45 3.38
N GLN A 101 -14.99 1.78 2.18
CA GLN A 101 -14.14 2.10 1.05
C GLN A 101 -14.73 3.31 0.35
N THR A 102 -13.92 4.35 0.13
CA THR A 102 -14.32 5.52 -0.64
C THR A 102 -13.32 5.73 -1.77
N ASP A 103 -13.81 5.72 -3.01
CA ASP A 103 -13.02 5.90 -4.22
C ASP A 103 -13.32 7.27 -4.83
N TYR A 104 -12.28 8.08 -4.99
CA TYR A 104 -12.33 9.39 -5.63
C TYR A 104 -11.75 9.28 -7.04
N SER A 105 -12.57 9.53 -8.05
CA SER A 105 -12.18 9.38 -9.45
C SER A 105 -11.93 10.73 -10.10
N TYR A 106 -10.82 10.83 -10.83
CA TYR A 106 -10.39 12.02 -11.55
C TYR A 106 -9.96 11.66 -12.97
N VAL A 107 -10.31 12.51 -13.92
CA VAL A 107 -9.79 12.45 -15.29
C VAL A 107 -8.66 13.46 -15.41
N LEU A 108 -7.50 12.99 -15.84
CA LEU A 108 -6.31 13.80 -16.08
C LEU A 108 -6.06 13.86 -17.58
N VAL A 109 -5.89 15.06 -18.12
CA VAL A 109 -5.51 15.28 -19.52
C VAL A 109 -4.09 15.85 -19.55
N PRO A 110 -3.09 15.13 -20.09
CA PRO A 110 -1.73 15.63 -20.14
C PRO A 110 -1.61 16.84 -21.07
N ARG A 111 -0.91 17.89 -20.63
CA ARG A 111 -0.74 19.11 -21.42
C ARG A 111 0.44 19.05 -22.40
N LYS A 112 1.44 18.22 -22.13
CA LYS A 112 2.69 18.13 -22.91
C LYS A 112 3.23 16.69 -22.93
N VAL A 113 4.07 16.41 -23.93
CA VAL A 113 4.81 15.14 -24.04
C VAL A 113 5.95 15.14 -23.03
N GLY A 114 6.18 14.00 -22.36
CA GLY A 114 7.23 13.89 -21.35
C GLY A 114 6.99 12.75 -20.36
N THR A 115 7.80 12.73 -19.30
CA THR A 115 7.59 11.83 -18.16
C THR A 115 7.28 12.67 -16.94
N TYR A 116 6.15 12.39 -16.32
CA TYR A 116 5.60 13.12 -15.18
C TYR A 116 5.45 12.19 -13.99
N VAL A 117 5.47 12.76 -12.79
CA VAL A 117 5.23 12.02 -11.55
C VAL A 117 4.04 12.63 -10.87
N ILE A 118 2.96 11.86 -10.76
CA ILE A 118 1.84 12.19 -9.88
C ILE A 118 2.33 11.94 -8.46
N GLY A 119 2.42 13.01 -7.66
CA GLY A 119 2.89 12.94 -6.29
C GLY A 119 1.96 12.13 -5.37
N SER A 120 2.37 11.98 -4.11
CA SER A 120 1.55 11.29 -3.12
C SER A 120 0.32 12.13 -2.72
N ALA A 121 -0.87 11.56 -2.89
CA ALA A 121 -2.08 12.10 -2.28
C ALA A 121 -2.05 11.81 -0.77
N LYS A 122 -2.53 12.76 0.03
CA LYS A 122 -2.42 12.69 1.50
C LYS A 122 -3.76 12.80 2.19
N VAL A 123 -3.96 12.01 3.24
CA VAL A 123 -5.13 12.09 4.11
C VAL A 123 -4.71 12.10 5.58
N LYS A 124 -5.32 12.97 6.37
CA LYS A 124 -5.11 13.02 7.82
C LYS A 124 -6.25 12.31 8.53
N TYR A 125 -5.91 11.38 9.41
CA TYR A 125 -6.85 10.64 10.24
C TYR A 125 -6.26 10.37 11.63
N LYS A 126 -6.98 10.75 12.70
CA LYS A 126 -6.55 10.66 14.11
C LYS A 126 -5.14 11.23 14.37
N GLY A 127 -4.82 12.37 13.77
CA GLY A 127 -3.50 13.01 13.91
C GLY A 127 -2.35 12.32 13.16
N ARG A 128 -2.62 11.20 12.46
CA ARG A 128 -1.67 10.52 11.58
C ARG A 128 -1.94 10.91 10.13
N GLU A 129 -0.87 11.07 9.35
CA GLU A 129 -0.95 11.35 7.91
C GLU A 129 -0.64 10.06 7.13
N TYR A 130 -1.53 9.72 6.21
CA TYR A 130 -1.39 8.58 5.31
C TYR A 130 -1.19 9.12 3.90
N SER A 131 -0.27 8.52 3.16
CA SER A 131 0.13 8.98 1.83
C SER A 131 0.13 7.83 0.82
N THR A 132 -0.31 8.10 -0.40
CA THR A 132 -0.23 7.13 -1.49
C THR A 132 1.20 7.01 -2.02
N GLN A 133 1.47 5.93 -2.76
CA GLN A 133 2.68 5.86 -3.57
C GLN A 133 2.59 6.85 -4.74
N PRO A 134 3.71 7.49 -5.13
CA PRO A 134 3.76 8.30 -6.34
C PRO A 134 3.64 7.43 -7.58
N ILE A 135 3.06 7.97 -8.65
CA ILE A 135 2.82 7.23 -9.89
C ILE A 135 3.55 7.95 -11.02
N GLN A 136 4.40 7.23 -11.73
CA GLN A 136 5.03 7.75 -12.94
C GLN A 136 4.13 7.55 -14.15
N ILE A 137 3.99 8.60 -14.95
CA ILE A 137 3.22 8.66 -16.18
C ILE A 137 4.15 9.06 -17.32
N LYS A 138 4.12 8.30 -18.42
CA LYS A 138 4.81 8.62 -19.66
C LYS A 138 3.80 9.05 -20.72
N VAL A 139 3.99 10.25 -21.25
CA VAL A 139 3.18 10.82 -22.32
C VAL A 139 4.00 10.79 -23.60
N ASN A 140 3.54 10.02 -24.57
CA ASN A 140 4.14 9.93 -25.90
C ASN A 140 3.53 10.96 -26.85
N PRO A 141 4.24 11.34 -27.93
CA PRO A 141 3.63 12.07 -29.04
C PRO A 141 2.42 11.31 -29.60
N PRO A 142 1.41 12.00 -30.14
CA PRO A 142 0.26 11.35 -30.75
C PRO A 142 0.73 10.58 -31.99
N THR A 143 0.40 9.29 -32.05
CA THR A 143 0.68 8.52 -33.27
C THR A 143 -0.36 8.94 -34.30
N LYS A 144 0.10 9.58 -35.39
CA LYS A 144 -0.75 9.95 -36.52
C LYS A 144 -1.41 8.66 -37.07
N ARG A 145 -2.65 8.36 -36.68
CA ARG A 145 -3.42 7.29 -37.31
C ARG A 145 -3.69 7.74 -38.74
N ILE A 146 -2.93 7.17 -39.68
CA ILE A 146 -3.19 7.34 -41.10
C ILE A 146 -4.48 6.56 -41.36
N SER A 147 -5.62 7.23 -41.33
CA SER A 147 -6.87 6.64 -41.81
C SER A 147 -6.67 6.34 -43.29
N PRO A 148 -6.72 5.08 -43.75
CA PRO A 148 -6.70 4.79 -45.16
C PRO A 148 -7.95 5.44 -45.78
N SER A 149 -7.73 6.47 -46.59
CA SER A 149 -8.76 7.05 -47.44
C SER A 149 -9.29 5.94 -48.35
N GLN A 150 -10.53 5.53 -48.13
CA GLN A 150 -11.25 4.59 -48.99
C GLN A 150 -11.29 5.19 -50.41
N PRO A 151 -10.75 4.50 -51.44
CA PRO A 151 -10.97 4.90 -52.83
C PRO A 151 -12.46 4.74 -53.16
N GLY A 152 -13.01 5.72 -53.86
CA GLY A 152 -14.42 5.77 -54.29
C GLY A 152 -14.77 4.81 -55.42
#